data_AF-A0A9D6ZPZ4-F1
#
_entry.id   AF-A0A9D6ZPZ4-F1
#
_cell.length_a   1.000
_cell.length_b   1.000
_cell.length_c   1.000
_cell.angle_alpha   90.00
_cell.angle_beta   90.00
_cell.angle_gamma   90.00
#
_symmetry.space_group_name_H-M   'P 1'
#
loop_
_entity.id
_entity.type
_entity.pdbx_description
1 polymer ?
#
loop_
_entity_poly.entity_id
_entity_poly.type
_entity_poly.pdbx_seq_one_letter_code
_entity_poly.pdbx_strand_id
1 'polypeptide(L)'
;MRWTPSRKIGMGVLCVLASALFFAVPAGAEIPGLTGTSFSLVAASDYIQNGDGNNLFFWGYADGNPPSGTVSVQYPGPTLIVNEGDTVTVTLRNWLPDPVSLLFPGMDSVTATPSDNNGIRGIFTWEAPPGGQSTVTYTFVAGRPGTFYYQSGTNMDKQLEMGLFGAIIVRPAVFNPAAPTAYGESSSAYTAGREFLFILSEMDDRYHNQVERGEEIDTTTFFPVYWFINGRNSPDTMGAAGASYLPHQPYNALPMMHPGEKSLIRLISMGRDQHPFHPHSNHTRVIAWDAMPLTSDPADFANVGADLGELAFTVTTVPGRTSDSTFEWTGKALGWDVYGDPNDPLTAHDCAPNAQGFDPVTSEWCADHGKPFPVGIPEQDDLSAGDFFSGSPFLGQLGALPPGFGKFNTNGAFFQIWHSHSEKEMTNNDVFPGGIMTFMVIIPPGVDIP
;
A
#
# COMPACT_ATOMS: atom_id res chain seq x y z
N MET A 1 66.93 26.91 -11.99
CA MET A 1 67.74 25.73 -12.37
C MET A 1 67.92 24.89 -11.11
N ARG A 2 67.57 23.61 -10.94
CA ARG A 2 67.06 22.48 -11.75
C ARG A 2 66.34 21.55 -10.71
N TRP A 3 65.09 21.07 -10.89
CA TRP A 3 64.68 19.73 -11.43
C TRP A 3 65.73 18.61 -11.19
N THR A 4 65.52 17.40 -10.66
CA THR A 4 64.43 16.44 -10.28
C THR A 4 65.16 15.19 -9.69
N PRO A 5 64.61 13.96 -9.52
CA PRO A 5 63.35 13.44 -8.95
C PRO A 5 63.59 12.26 -7.95
N SER A 6 62.56 11.76 -7.24
CA SER A 6 62.57 10.36 -6.79
C SER A 6 61.19 9.70 -6.80
N ARG A 7 61.02 8.86 -7.83
CA ARG A 7 60.24 7.62 -7.99
C ARG A 7 59.05 7.35 -7.05
N LYS A 8 57.88 7.25 -7.70
CA LYS A 8 56.69 6.50 -7.26
C LYS A 8 56.96 4.99 -7.29
N ILE A 9 56.58 4.28 -6.23
CA ILE A 9 56.32 2.83 -6.24
C ILE A 9 54.87 2.67 -5.78
N GLY A 10 54.06 2.01 -6.62
CA GLY A 10 52.64 1.81 -6.40
C GLY A 10 52.35 0.77 -5.33
N MET A 11 51.27 1.01 -4.58
CA MET A 11 50.47 -0.02 -3.93
C MET A 11 49.08 0.11 -4.54
N GLY A 12 48.70 -0.91 -5.32
CA GLY A 12 47.35 -1.04 -5.84
C GLY A 12 46.41 -1.34 -4.69
N VAL A 13 45.48 -0.43 -4.42
CA VAL A 13 44.28 -0.74 -3.65
C VAL A 13 43.24 -1.20 -4.66
N LEU A 14 42.93 -2.50 -4.62
CA LEU A 14 41.81 -3.07 -5.34
C LEU A 14 40.54 -2.52 -4.68
N CYS A 15 39.92 -1.49 -5.27
CA CYS A 15 38.58 -1.09 -4.89
C CYS A 15 37.62 -2.17 -5.37
N VAL A 16 37.18 -3.03 -4.44
CA VAL A 16 35.97 -3.84 -4.62
C VAL A 16 34.81 -2.85 -4.65
N LEU A 17 34.30 -2.57 -5.85
CA LEU A 17 33.04 -1.86 -6.04
C LEU A 17 31.94 -2.75 -5.45
N ALA A 18 31.51 -2.43 -4.23
CA ALA A 18 30.24 -2.89 -3.71
C ALA A 18 29.15 -2.23 -4.56
N SER A 19 28.51 -3.04 -5.40
CA SER A 19 27.34 -2.64 -6.19
C SER A 19 26.19 -2.36 -5.22
N ALA A 20 26.11 -1.14 -4.70
CA ALA A 20 24.87 -0.63 -4.13
C ALA A 20 23.89 -0.48 -5.29
N LEU A 21 22.98 -1.45 -5.44
CA LEU A 21 21.80 -1.32 -6.27
C LEU A 21 20.93 -0.22 -5.64
N PHE A 22 21.09 0.99 -6.15
CA PHE A 22 20.12 2.05 -5.94
C PHE A 22 18.85 1.66 -6.69
N PHE A 23 17.78 1.39 -5.94
CA PHE A 23 16.44 1.28 -6.49
C PHE A 23 16.04 2.64 -7.06
N ALA A 24 15.82 2.70 -8.36
CA ALA A 24 15.00 3.76 -8.94
C ALA A 24 13.56 3.40 -8.57
N VAL A 25 13.05 3.98 -7.47
CA VAL A 25 11.60 3.96 -7.22
C VAL A 25 10.98 4.79 -8.34
N PRO A 26 10.11 4.22 -9.19
CA PRO A 26 9.37 5.03 -10.14
C PRO A 26 8.58 6.07 -9.34
N ALA A 27 8.81 7.36 -9.64
CA ALA A 27 7.96 8.43 -9.17
C ALA A 27 6.61 8.28 -9.90
N GLY A 28 5.55 7.99 -9.15
CA GLY A 28 4.19 7.73 -9.67
C GLY A 28 3.62 6.38 -9.21
N ALA A 29 2.33 6.38 -8.86
CA ALA A 29 1.61 5.32 -8.15
C ALA A 29 1.46 3.95 -8.88
N GLU A 30 2.53 3.16 -8.85
CA GLU A 30 2.54 1.72 -9.11
C GLU A 30 2.95 0.98 -7.83
N ILE A 31 2.41 -0.22 -7.60
CA ILE A 31 2.73 -1.01 -6.39
C ILE A 31 4.24 -1.31 -6.35
N PRO A 32 4.98 -0.85 -5.32
CA PRO A 32 6.38 -1.21 -5.16
C PRO A 32 6.50 -2.68 -4.73
N GLY A 33 7.45 -3.40 -5.32
CA GLY A 33 7.69 -4.81 -5.00
C GLY A 33 8.82 -5.44 -5.80
N LEU A 34 9.18 -6.66 -5.42
CA LEU A 34 10.15 -7.49 -6.12
C LEU A 34 9.48 -8.10 -7.35
N THR A 35 10.06 -7.90 -8.53
CA THR A 35 9.56 -8.50 -9.78
C THR A 35 10.43 -9.67 -10.21
N GLY A 36 9.82 -10.71 -10.77
CA GLY A 36 10.53 -11.88 -11.29
C GLY A 36 9.88 -13.19 -10.85
N THR A 37 10.61 -14.30 -10.96
CA THR A 37 10.09 -15.64 -10.64
C THR A 37 10.91 -16.37 -9.57
N SER A 38 11.96 -15.73 -9.05
CA SER A 38 12.81 -16.30 -8.00
C SER A 38 13.09 -15.24 -6.94
N PHE A 39 12.71 -15.54 -5.71
CA PHE A 39 12.82 -14.64 -4.57
C PHE A 39 13.58 -15.30 -3.42
N SER A 40 14.33 -14.51 -2.66
CA SER A 40 14.99 -14.97 -1.44
C SER A 40 14.47 -14.13 -0.28
N LEU A 41 13.71 -14.75 0.61
CA LEU A 41 13.15 -14.10 1.78
C LEU A 41 13.89 -14.53 3.04
N VAL A 42 14.08 -13.58 3.94
CA VAL A 42 14.68 -13.81 5.25
C VAL A 42 13.73 -13.37 6.33
N ALA A 43 13.45 -14.26 7.28
CA ALA A 43 12.72 -13.94 8.49
C ALA A 43 13.70 -13.53 9.59
N ALA A 44 13.47 -12.37 10.21
CA ALA A 44 14.21 -11.88 11.37
C ALA A 44 13.32 -10.93 12.19
N SER A 45 13.84 -10.45 13.31
CA SER A 45 13.14 -9.52 14.20
C SER A 45 13.75 -8.13 14.16
N ASP A 46 12.93 -7.10 14.35
CA ASP A 46 13.36 -5.71 14.49
C ASP A 46 12.30 -4.90 15.28
N TYR A 47 12.32 -3.57 15.21
CA TYR A 47 11.31 -2.69 15.81
C TYR A 47 10.59 -1.84 14.76
N ILE A 48 9.25 -1.87 14.76
CA ILE A 48 8.45 -0.92 13.97
C ILE A 48 8.23 0.36 14.77
N GLN A 49 8.12 1.50 14.06
CA GLN A 49 7.75 2.78 14.65
C GLN A 49 6.27 3.04 14.46
N ASN A 50 5.62 3.54 15.49
CA ASN A 50 4.22 3.96 15.49
C ASN A 50 4.13 5.48 15.47
N GLY A 51 3.03 6.00 14.92
CA GLY A 51 2.77 7.43 14.75
C GLY A 51 2.55 8.20 16.04
N ASP A 52 2.41 7.51 17.18
CA ASP A 52 2.45 8.10 18.52
C ASP A 52 3.88 8.22 19.09
N GLY A 53 4.89 7.76 18.34
CA GLY A 53 6.30 7.74 18.72
C GLY A 53 6.74 6.51 19.51
N ASN A 54 5.85 5.55 19.76
CA ASN A 54 6.20 4.28 20.37
C ASN A 54 6.81 3.31 19.35
N ASN A 55 7.53 2.30 19.84
CA ASN A 55 8.08 1.22 19.03
C ASN A 55 7.57 -0.13 19.52
N LEU A 56 7.33 -1.05 18.58
CA LEU A 56 6.96 -2.44 18.90
C LEU A 56 8.00 -3.40 18.34
N PHE A 57 8.45 -4.34 19.16
CA PHE A 57 9.25 -5.47 18.71
C PHE A 57 8.42 -6.33 17.76
N PHE A 58 8.88 -6.59 16.54
CA PHE A 58 8.13 -7.34 15.54
C PHE A 58 9.03 -8.34 14.81
N TRP A 59 8.41 -9.26 14.10
CA TRP A 59 9.05 -10.17 13.15
C TRP A 59 8.63 -9.79 11.74
N GLY A 60 9.59 -9.74 10.82
CA GLY A 60 9.32 -9.36 9.45
C GLY A 60 10.06 -10.23 8.47
N TYR A 61 9.71 -10.03 7.19
CA TYR A 61 10.48 -10.56 6.08
C TYR A 61 11.32 -9.45 5.45
N ALA A 62 12.47 -9.81 4.91
CA ALA A 62 13.30 -8.97 4.05
C ALA A 62 13.67 -9.73 2.77
N ASP A 63 14.00 -8.98 1.73
CA ASP A 63 14.65 -9.52 0.55
C ASP A 63 16.14 -9.82 0.82
N GLY A 64 16.65 -10.88 0.20
CA GLY A 64 18.06 -11.17 0.11
C GLY A 64 18.55 -12.35 0.97
N ASN A 65 19.86 -12.49 1.05
CA ASN A 65 20.55 -13.58 1.76
C ASN A 65 21.77 -13.04 2.53
N PRO A 66 21.55 -12.27 3.61
CA PRO A 66 22.65 -11.61 4.32
C PRO A 66 23.50 -12.65 5.07
N PRO A 67 24.83 -12.61 4.91
CA PRO A 67 25.75 -13.61 5.50
C PRO A 67 26.01 -13.44 7.00
N SER A 68 25.54 -12.36 7.64
CA SER A 68 25.99 -11.96 8.99
C SER A 68 24.88 -11.70 10.04
N GLY A 69 23.66 -12.20 9.84
CA GLY A 69 22.61 -12.19 10.88
C GLY A 69 22.01 -10.83 11.26
N THR A 70 22.59 -9.70 10.84
CA THR A 70 21.94 -8.38 10.91
C THR A 70 21.16 -8.17 9.62
N VAL A 71 19.84 -8.28 9.72
CA VAL A 71 18.91 -8.19 8.60
C VAL A 71 17.91 -7.10 8.91
N SER A 72 17.86 -6.04 8.11
CA SER A 72 16.83 -5.02 8.22
C SER A 72 15.56 -5.57 7.58
N VAL A 73 14.68 -6.14 8.39
CA VAL A 73 13.36 -6.62 7.94
C VAL A 73 12.38 -5.49 7.76
N GLN A 74 11.28 -5.74 7.04
CA GLN A 74 10.20 -4.78 6.85
C GLN A 74 8.86 -5.35 7.27
N TYR A 75 7.93 -4.45 7.57
CA TYR A 75 6.53 -4.72 7.85
C TYR A 75 5.65 -3.82 6.98
N PRO A 76 4.76 -4.40 6.15
CA PRO A 76 4.62 -5.80 5.79
C PRO A 76 5.84 -6.33 5.03
N GLY A 77 5.93 -7.64 4.82
CA GLY A 77 6.99 -8.26 4.04
C GLY A 77 7.06 -7.77 2.58
N PRO A 78 8.17 -8.05 1.87
CA PRO A 78 8.34 -7.68 0.46
C PRO A 78 7.16 -8.13 -0.41
N THR A 79 6.59 -7.22 -1.20
CA THR A 79 5.53 -7.54 -2.16
C THR A 79 6.16 -8.27 -3.33
N LEU A 80 5.63 -9.42 -3.71
CA LEU A 80 6.10 -10.19 -4.86
C LEU A 80 5.19 -9.88 -6.05
N ILE A 81 5.77 -9.45 -7.17
CA ILE A 81 5.04 -9.12 -8.40
C ILE A 81 5.46 -10.11 -9.47
N VAL A 82 4.50 -10.92 -9.90
CA VAL A 82 4.67 -12.02 -10.85
C VAL A 82 3.64 -11.92 -11.96
N ASN A 83 3.76 -12.71 -13.02
CA ASN A 83 2.77 -12.76 -14.09
C ASN A 83 1.99 -14.07 -14.03
N GLU A 84 0.77 -14.03 -14.53
CA GLU A 84 -0.06 -15.21 -14.75
C GLU A 84 0.70 -16.26 -15.58
N GLY A 85 0.69 -17.51 -15.11
CA GLY A 85 1.40 -18.64 -15.69
C GLY A 85 2.83 -18.82 -15.21
N ASP A 86 3.41 -17.86 -14.47
CA ASP A 86 4.76 -18.00 -13.94
C ASP A 86 4.86 -19.17 -12.96
N THR A 87 5.94 -19.96 -13.10
CA THR A 87 6.40 -20.87 -12.04
C THR A 87 7.33 -20.11 -11.13
N VAL A 88 6.87 -19.84 -9.91
CA VAL A 88 7.53 -18.97 -8.94
C VAL A 88 8.25 -19.82 -7.89
N THR A 89 9.45 -19.39 -7.52
CA THR A 89 10.27 -20.01 -6.47
C THR A 89 10.61 -19.00 -5.39
N VAL A 90 10.32 -19.33 -4.13
CA VAL A 90 10.63 -18.50 -2.95
C VAL A 90 11.51 -19.31 -2.00
N THR A 91 12.72 -18.85 -1.72
CA THR A 91 13.62 -19.49 -0.75
C THR A 91 13.61 -18.72 0.57
N LEU A 92 13.21 -19.39 1.64
CA LEU A 92 13.12 -18.82 2.99
C LEU A 92 14.34 -19.21 3.84
N ARG A 93 15.00 -18.21 4.42
CA ARG A 93 15.98 -18.37 5.50
C ARG A 93 15.42 -17.79 6.80
N ASN A 94 15.74 -18.41 7.93
CA ASN A 94 15.19 -18.04 9.22
C ASN A 94 16.26 -17.66 10.26
N TRP A 95 16.25 -16.42 10.73
CA TRP A 95 17.07 -15.93 11.85
C TRP A 95 16.27 -15.70 13.14
N LEU A 96 14.99 -16.05 13.16
CA LEU A 96 14.15 -16.00 14.36
C LEU A 96 14.47 -17.20 15.29
N PRO A 97 14.12 -17.08 16.59
CA PRO A 97 14.30 -18.18 17.54
C PRO A 97 13.36 -19.37 17.30
N ASP A 98 12.24 -19.13 16.59
CA ASP A 98 11.21 -20.13 16.31
C ASP A 98 11.34 -20.62 14.86
N PRO A 99 11.01 -21.89 14.55
CA PRO A 99 10.82 -22.34 13.17
C PRO A 99 9.78 -21.47 12.46
N VAL A 100 10.00 -21.18 11.18
CA VAL A 100 9.04 -20.41 10.36
C VAL A 100 8.82 -21.07 9.01
N SER A 101 7.66 -20.83 8.41
CA SER A 101 7.33 -21.35 7.09
C SER A 101 6.62 -20.30 6.24
N LEU A 102 6.26 -20.66 5.02
CA LEU A 102 5.42 -19.86 4.14
C LEU A 102 4.26 -20.70 3.59
N LEU A 103 3.07 -20.12 3.63
CA LEU A 103 1.89 -20.55 2.90
C LEU A 103 1.58 -19.53 1.81
N PHE A 104 1.00 -20.02 0.72
CA PHE A 104 0.62 -19.21 -0.45
C PHE A 104 -0.86 -19.46 -0.79
N PRO A 105 -1.81 -18.97 0.03
CA PRO A 105 -3.23 -19.16 -0.23
C PRO A 105 -3.62 -18.67 -1.63
N GLY A 106 -4.40 -19.48 -2.35
CA GLY A 106 -4.83 -19.18 -3.72
C GLY A 106 -3.85 -19.56 -4.83
N MET A 107 -2.61 -19.99 -4.51
CA MET A 107 -1.63 -20.46 -5.49
C MET A 107 -1.76 -21.97 -5.77
N ASP A 108 -1.46 -22.36 -7.00
CA ASP A 108 -1.59 -23.74 -7.45
C ASP A 108 -0.29 -24.54 -7.28
N SER A 109 -0.43 -25.84 -7.03
CA SER A 109 0.67 -26.82 -7.01
C SER A 109 1.85 -26.44 -6.10
N VAL A 110 1.54 -25.86 -4.94
CA VAL A 110 2.55 -25.44 -3.96
C VAL A 110 3.34 -26.66 -3.47
N THR A 111 4.65 -26.62 -3.64
CA THR A 111 5.60 -27.62 -3.11
C THR A 111 6.63 -26.91 -2.24
N ALA A 112 7.23 -27.65 -1.30
CA ALA A 112 8.25 -27.13 -0.41
C ALA A 112 9.36 -28.18 -0.22
N THR A 113 10.62 -27.74 -0.32
CA THR A 113 11.80 -28.60 -0.26
C THR A 113 12.87 -27.97 0.64
N PRO A 114 13.25 -28.60 1.76
CA PRO A 114 14.40 -28.18 2.56
C PRO A 114 15.71 -28.26 1.77
N SER A 115 16.66 -27.36 2.05
CA SER A 115 18.00 -27.37 1.45
C SER A 115 18.87 -28.55 1.88
N ASP A 116 18.55 -29.14 3.03
CA ASP A 116 19.26 -30.25 3.66
C ASP A 116 18.29 -31.07 4.54
N ASN A 117 18.83 -32.07 5.25
CA ASN A 117 18.04 -32.93 6.12
C ASN A 117 17.61 -32.27 7.45
N ASN A 118 17.87 -30.97 7.65
CA ASN A 118 17.54 -30.24 8.88
C ASN A 118 16.22 -29.46 8.79
N GLY A 119 15.53 -29.47 7.64
CA GLY A 119 14.17 -28.91 7.56
C GLY A 119 13.21 -29.59 8.54
N ILE A 120 12.30 -28.82 9.14
CA ILE A 120 11.31 -29.33 10.09
C ILE A 120 10.01 -29.58 9.34
N ARG A 121 9.41 -30.76 9.50
CA ARG A 121 8.09 -31.04 8.89
C ARG A 121 6.99 -30.47 9.77
N GLY A 122 6.46 -29.31 9.40
CA GLY A 122 5.30 -28.69 10.03
C GLY A 122 3.98 -29.33 9.62
N ILE A 123 2.88 -28.81 10.20
CA ILE A 123 1.52 -29.30 9.97
C ILE A 123 1.09 -29.07 8.51
N PHE A 124 1.32 -27.86 7.99
CA PHE A 124 0.89 -27.47 6.65
C PHE A 124 1.98 -27.63 5.60
N THR A 125 3.24 -27.38 5.96
CA THR A 125 4.37 -27.35 5.02
C THR A 125 5.70 -27.61 5.73
N TRP A 126 6.81 -27.53 4.99
CA TRP A 126 8.15 -27.55 5.57
C TRP A 126 8.52 -26.21 6.18
N GLU A 127 9.20 -26.24 7.32
CA GLU A 127 9.61 -25.07 8.10
C GLU A 127 11.14 -24.92 8.04
N ALA A 128 11.59 -23.69 7.87
CA ALA A 128 12.99 -23.32 7.98
C ALA A 128 13.38 -23.27 9.47
N PRO A 129 14.37 -24.09 9.90
CA PRO A 129 14.79 -24.12 11.30
C PRO A 129 15.46 -22.79 11.70
N PRO A 130 15.45 -22.45 13.00
CA PRO A 130 16.22 -21.33 13.54
C PRO A 130 17.71 -21.40 13.20
N GLY A 131 18.38 -20.25 13.26
CA GLY A 131 19.84 -20.15 13.21
C GLY A 131 20.42 -19.76 11.85
N GLY A 132 19.60 -19.74 10.80
CA GLY A 132 19.97 -19.15 9.52
C GLY A 132 20.94 -19.98 8.68
N GLN A 133 21.19 -21.26 8.97
CA GLN A 133 22.04 -22.13 8.14
C GLN A 133 21.24 -22.80 7.01
N SER A 134 20.14 -23.45 7.35
CA SER A 134 19.29 -24.18 6.41
C SER A 134 18.17 -23.28 5.86
N THR A 135 17.69 -23.60 4.67
CA THR A 135 16.59 -22.88 4.01
C THR A 135 15.50 -23.85 3.58
N VAL A 136 14.29 -23.34 3.34
CA VAL A 136 13.22 -24.08 2.65
C VAL A 136 12.87 -23.33 1.39
N THR A 137 12.83 -24.03 0.26
CA THR A 137 12.42 -23.49 -1.03
C THR A 137 11.01 -23.93 -1.37
N TYR A 138 10.14 -22.96 -1.62
CA TYR A 138 8.76 -23.16 -2.04
C TYR A 138 8.63 -22.89 -3.53
N THR A 139 7.87 -23.72 -4.25
CA THR A 139 7.57 -23.52 -5.67
C THR A 139 6.07 -23.64 -5.92
N PHE A 140 5.50 -22.73 -6.69
CA PHE A 140 4.08 -22.71 -7.05
C PHE A 140 3.87 -22.13 -8.45
N VAL A 141 2.67 -22.28 -8.99
CA VAL A 141 2.26 -21.65 -10.26
C VAL A 141 1.28 -20.52 -9.95
N ALA A 142 1.56 -19.33 -10.47
CA ALA A 142 0.67 -18.18 -10.40
C ALA A 142 -0.44 -18.30 -11.46
N GLY A 143 -1.46 -19.13 -11.19
CA GLY A 143 -2.39 -19.59 -12.23
C GLY A 143 -3.37 -18.56 -12.78
N ARG A 144 -3.59 -17.43 -12.10
CA ARG A 144 -4.54 -16.38 -12.52
C ARG A 144 -4.14 -14.99 -11.99
N PRO A 145 -4.51 -13.90 -12.68
CA PRO A 145 -4.25 -12.55 -12.19
C PRO A 145 -5.07 -12.22 -10.94
N GLY A 146 -4.55 -11.28 -10.14
CA GLY A 146 -5.25 -10.73 -8.98
C GLY A 146 -4.35 -10.49 -7.77
N THR A 147 -4.99 -10.18 -6.65
CA THR A 147 -4.35 -9.90 -5.36
C THR A 147 -4.34 -11.11 -4.45
N PHE A 148 -3.15 -11.52 -4.04
CA PHE A 148 -2.88 -12.63 -3.15
C PHE A 148 -1.91 -12.19 -2.05
N TYR A 149 -1.57 -13.12 -1.15
CA TYR A 149 -0.61 -12.90 -0.08
C TYR A 149 0.16 -14.18 0.23
N TYR A 150 1.28 -14.02 0.93
CA TYR A 150 1.96 -15.10 1.61
C TYR A 150 1.99 -14.81 3.10
N GLN A 151 2.03 -15.86 3.90
CA GLN A 151 2.01 -15.74 5.36
C GLN A 151 2.70 -16.92 6.02
N SER A 152 3.09 -16.80 7.29
CA SER A 152 3.60 -17.96 8.00
C SER A 152 2.54 -19.07 8.14
N GLY A 153 2.96 -20.32 7.96
CA GLY A 153 2.18 -21.52 8.25
C GLY A 153 2.53 -22.18 9.58
N THR A 154 3.42 -21.58 10.37
CA THR A 154 3.92 -22.12 11.64
C THR A 154 3.41 -21.24 12.78
N ASN A 155 2.83 -21.84 13.83
CA ASN A 155 2.27 -21.14 14.99
C ASN A 155 1.55 -19.84 14.59
N MET A 156 0.56 -19.95 13.69
CA MET A 156 -0.01 -18.80 12.97
C MET A 156 -0.56 -17.73 13.90
N ASP A 157 -1.14 -18.14 15.04
CA ASP A 157 -1.64 -17.21 16.04
C ASP A 157 -0.55 -16.25 16.52
N LYS A 158 0.67 -16.74 16.80
CA LYS A 158 1.82 -15.91 17.18
C LYS A 158 2.48 -15.24 15.98
N GLN A 159 2.71 -15.98 14.90
CA GLN A 159 3.59 -15.52 13.83
C GLN A 159 2.95 -14.46 12.93
N LEU A 160 1.63 -14.53 12.71
CA LEU A 160 0.92 -13.48 11.97
C LEU A 160 0.84 -12.20 12.80
N GLU A 161 0.55 -12.32 14.10
CA GLU A 161 0.58 -11.21 15.07
C GLU A 161 1.92 -10.48 15.04
N MET A 162 3.03 -11.24 15.10
CA MET A 162 4.36 -10.66 15.07
C MET A 162 4.71 -10.00 13.72
N GLY A 163 3.97 -10.25 12.65
CA GLY A 163 4.10 -9.57 11.36
C GLY A 163 4.60 -10.41 10.18
N LEU A 164 4.59 -11.75 10.30
CA LEU A 164 5.07 -12.66 9.25
C LEU A 164 4.04 -12.87 8.12
N PHE A 165 3.87 -11.84 7.29
CA PHE A 165 3.10 -11.87 6.05
C PHE A 165 3.57 -10.82 5.02
N GLY A 166 3.14 -10.97 3.77
CA GLY A 166 3.35 -9.99 2.71
C GLY A 166 2.44 -10.26 1.50
N ALA A 167 2.46 -9.37 0.51
CA ALA A 167 1.57 -9.45 -0.65
C ALA A 167 2.18 -10.19 -1.84
N ILE A 168 1.31 -10.75 -2.68
CA ILE A 168 1.65 -11.22 -4.02
C ILE A 168 0.65 -10.62 -5.02
N ILE A 169 1.15 -9.90 -6.01
CA ILE A 169 0.36 -9.38 -7.11
C ILE A 169 0.66 -10.20 -8.35
N VAL A 170 -0.37 -10.86 -8.89
CA VAL A 170 -0.26 -11.57 -10.17
C VAL A 170 -0.82 -10.67 -11.25
N ARG A 171 0.04 -10.19 -12.15
CA ARG A 171 -0.34 -9.43 -13.35
C ARG A 171 -0.97 -10.37 -14.39
N PRO A 172 -1.93 -9.90 -15.21
CA PRO A 172 -2.46 -10.72 -16.32
C PRO A 172 -1.35 -11.10 -17.30
N ALA A 173 -1.49 -12.23 -17.99
CA ALA A 173 -0.47 -12.75 -18.91
C ALA A 173 -0.04 -11.73 -19.99
N VAL A 174 -0.97 -10.85 -20.39
CA VAL A 174 -0.69 -9.70 -21.25
C VAL A 174 -0.91 -8.41 -20.45
N PHE A 175 0.11 -8.00 -19.69
CA PHE A 175 0.08 -6.75 -18.94
C PHE A 175 0.73 -5.60 -19.74
N ASN A 176 0.02 -4.48 -19.84
CA ASN A 176 0.53 -3.25 -20.43
C ASN A 176 0.51 -2.12 -19.38
N PRO A 177 1.67 -1.71 -18.82
CA PRO A 177 1.73 -0.64 -17.83
C PRO A 177 1.14 0.70 -18.29
N ALA A 178 1.12 0.98 -19.61
CA ALA A 178 0.56 2.21 -20.17
C ALA A 178 -0.97 2.16 -20.35
N ALA A 179 -1.57 0.98 -20.33
CA ALA A 179 -3.02 0.76 -20.39
C ALA A 179 -3.38 -0.45 -19.55
N PRO A 180 -3.20 -0.36 -18.22
CA PRO A 180 -3.22 -1.53 -17.37
C PRO A 180 -4.64 -2.00 -17.09
N THR A 181 -4.77 -3.31 -16.90
CA THR A 181 -5.99 -3.98 -16.45
C THR A 181 -5.65 -4.87 -15.25
N ALA A 182 -6.58 -5.02 -14.32
CA ALA A 182 -6.36 -5.87 -13.15
C ALA A 182 -6.43 -7.36 -13.51
N TYR A 183 -7.31 -7.72 -14.45
CA TYR A 183 -7.64 -9.11 -14.80
C TYR A 183 -7.53 -9.46 -16.30
N GLY A 184 -6.95 -8.56 -17.12
CA GLY A 184 -6.70 -8.82 -18.55
C GLY A 184 -7.76 -8.28 -19.51
N GLU A 185 -8.86 -7.74 -19.01
CA GLU A 185 -10.02 -7.25 -19.77
C GLU A 185 -10.33 -5.78 -19.50
N SER A 186 -11.06 -5.13 -20.41
CA SER A 186 -11.31 -3.68 -20.37
C SER A 186 -12.14 -3.21 -19.18
N SER A 187 -12.95 -4.10 -18.59
CA SER A 187 -13.81 -3.78 -17.45
C SER A 187 -13.01 -3.49 -16.17
N SER A 188 -11.84 -4.12 -16.03
CA SER A 188 -10.90 -3.90 -14.93
C SER A 188 -9.75 -2.95 -15.30
N ALA A 189 -9.87 -2.21 -16.40
CA ALA A 189 -8.91 -1.18 -16.77
C ALA A 189 -8.87 -0.06 -15.71
N TYR A 190 -7.68 0.49 -15.47
CA TYR A 190 -7.46 1.63 -14.58
C TYR A 190 -6.41 2.58 -15.19
N THR A 191 -6.31 3.79 -14.66
CA THR A 191 -5.34 4.78 -15.15
C THR A 191 -3.92 4.32 -14.80
N ALA A 192 -3.00 4.38 -15.77
CA ALA A 192 -1.60 4.07 -15.55
C ALA A 192 -1.03 4.86 -14.37
N GLY A 193 -0.35 4.17 -13.45
CA GLY A 193 0.16 4.77 -12.24
C GLY A 193 -0.94 5.16 -11.22
N ARG A 194 -2.12 4.55 -11.25
CA ARG A 194 -3.15 4.68 -10.19
C ARG A 194 -3.54 3.33 -9.62
N GLU A 195 -2.54 2.62 -9.12
CA GLU A 195 -2.75 1.36 -8.43
C GLU A 195 -2.19 1.43 -7.01
N PHE A 196 -3.05 1.13 -6.03
CA PHE A 196 -2.72 1.25 -4.62
C PHE A 196 -3.01 -0.06 -3.90
N LEU A 197 -2.01 -0.58 -3.21
CA LEU A 197 -2.12 -1.75 -2.36
C LEU A 197 -2.19 -1.31 -0.90
N PHE A 198 -3.22 -1.73 -0.18
CA PHE A 198 -3.34 -1.58 1.26
C PHE A 198 -3.42 -2.95 1.93
N ILE A 199 -2.46 -3.21 2.80
CA ILE A 199 -2.44 -4.36 3.69
C ILE A 199 -2.88 -3.87 5.06
N LEU A 200 -4.07 -4.30 5.47
CA LEU A 200 -4.71 -3.96 6.74
C LEU A 200 -4.36 -5.03 7.79
N SER A 201 -4.03 -4.57 8.98
CA SER A 201 -3.59 -5.44 10.08
C SER A 201 -3.61 -4.68 11.41
N GLU A 202 -3.43 -5.39 12.51
CA GLU A 202 -3.46 -4.87 13.87
C GLU A 202 -2.48 -5.62 14.77
N MET A 203 -2.11 -5.00 15.89
CA MET A 203 -1.21 -5.58 16.89
C MET A 203 -1.66 -5.27 18.31
N ASP A 204 -1.43 -6.24 19.19
CA ASP A 204 -1.55 -6.17 20.65
C ASP A 204 -0.15 -6.02 21.27
N ASP A 205 0.15 -4.83 21.78
CA ASP A 205 1.48 -4.50 22.29
C ASP A 205 1.96 -5.43 23.42
N ARG A 206 1.05 -6.01 24.20
CA ARG A 206 1.38 -6.93 25.28
C ARG A 206 2.02 -8.20 24.74
N TYR A 207 1.52 -8.72 23.62
CA TYR A 207 2.07 -9.92 22.99
C TYR A 207 3.48 -9.65 22.46
N HIS A 208 3.68 -8.50 21.81
CA HIS A 208 5.00 -8.11 21.28
C HIS A 208 6.04 -8.00 22.41
N ASN A 209 5.65 -7.37 23.54
CA ASN A 209 6.50 -7.28 24.74
C ASN A 209 6.81 -8.65 25.37
N GLN A 210 5.86 -9.59 25.38
CA GLN A 210 6.05 -10.95 25.89
C GLN A 210 7.01 -11.74 25.01
N VAL A 211 6.80 -11.71 23.69
CA VAL A 211 7.66 -12.42 22.73
C VAL A 211 9.09 -11.88 22.78
N GLU A 212 9.28 -10.57 22.92
CA GLU A 212 10.60 -9.96 23.08
C GLU A 212 11.35 -10.51 24.31
N ARG A 213 10.63 -10.77 25.41
CA ARG A 213 11.19 -11.36 26.64
C ARG A 213 11.38 -12.87 26.56
N GLY A 214 11.03 -13.50 25.44
CA GLY A 214 11.06 -14.95 25.26
C GLY A 214 9.94 -15.67 26.02
N GLU A 215 8.85 -14.97 26.33
CA GLU A 215 7.66 -15.52 26.99
C GLU A 215 6.69 -16.09 25.93
N GLU A 216 5.89 -17.08 26.34
CA GLU A 216 4.76 -17.55 25.54
C GLU A 216 3.59 -16.58 25.64
N ILE A 217 2.83 -16.45 24.55
CA ILE A 217 1.64 -15.59 24.50
C ILE A 217 0.36 -16.43 24.70
N ASP A 218 -0.60 -15.90 25.46
CA ASP A 218 -1.94 -16.47 25.56
C ASP A 218 -2.88 -15.75 24.60
N THR A 219 -3.01 -16.30 23.41
CA THR A 219 -3.74 -15.72 22.27
C THR A 219 -5.25 -15.61 22.51
N THR A 220 -5.79 -16.21 23.58
CA THR A 220 -7.21 -16.10 23.97
C THR A 220 -7.56 -14.75 24.58
N THR A 221 -6.56 -13.98 25.00
CA THR A 221 -6.73 -12.68 25.65
C THR A 221 -6.53 -11.49 24.70
N PHE A 222 -6.63 -11.72 23.40
CA PHE A 222 -6.25 -10.78 22.34
C PHE A 222 -7.03 -9.47 22.44
N PHE A 223 -6.31 -8.35 22.43
CA PHE A 223 -6.85 -7.02 22.53
C PHE A 223 -5.95 -6.03 21.77
N PRO A 224 -6.17 -5.85 20.46
CA PRO A 224 -5.32 -4.98 19.65
C PRO A 224 -5.52 -3.51 20.01
N VAL A 225 -4.41 -2.77 20.02
CA VAL A 225 -4.37 -1.33 20.33
C VAL A 225 -3.66 -0.51 19.25
N TYR A 226 -3.08 -1.16 18.24
CA TYR A 226 -2.53 -0.52 17.05
C TYR A 226 -3.12 -1.15 15.80
N TRP A 227 -3.45 -0.32 14.81
CA TRP A 227 -4.00 -0.74 13.52
C TRP A 227 -3.23 -0.08 12.39
N PHE A 228 -2.97 -0.81 11.32
CA PHE A 228 -2.01 -0.40 10.30
C PHE A 228 -2.60 -0.47 8.90
N ILE A 229 -2.22 0.50 8.08
CA ILE A 229 -2.26 0.41 6.62
C ILE A 229 -0.82 0.31 6.16
N ASN A 230 -0.45 -0.80 5.50
CA ASN A 230 0.91 -1.00 5.01
C ASN A 230 1.96 -0.86 6.11
N GLY A 231 1.65 -1.34 7.31
CA GLY A 231 2.54 -1.29 8.46
C GLY A 231 2.69 0.09 9.11
N ARG A 232 1.95 1.10 8.62
CA ARG A 232 1.93 2.45 9.18
C ARG A 232 0.58 2.74 9.82
N ASN A 233 0.59 3.53 10.86
CA ASN A 233 -0.63 4.05 11.48
C ASN A 233 -0.58 5.59 11.44
N SER A 234 -1.74 6.24 11.47
CA SER A 234 -1.76 7.71 11.34
C SER A 234 -0.95 8.39 12.45
N PRO A 235 -0.26 9.51 12.22
CA PRO A 235 -0.16 10.28 10.98
C PRO A 235 0.82 9.74 9.91
N ASP A 236 1.57 8.69 10.20
CA ASP A 236 2.65 8.20 9.32
C ASP A 236 2.17 7.58 8.01
N THR A 237 0.87 7.22 7.94
CA THR A 237 0.19 6.82 6.69
C THR A 237 0.30 7.87 5.59
N MET A 238 0.47 9.14 5.95
CA MET A 238 0.66 10.27 5.02
C MET A 238 2.11 10.44 4.54
N GLY A 239 3.05 9.67 5.08
CA GLY A 239 4.46 9.72 4.67
C GLY A 239 4.68 9.17 3.26
N ALA A 240 5.72 9.65 2.58
CA ALA A 240 6.14 9.11 1.29
C ALA A 240 6.61 7.63 1.39
N ALA A 241 6.66 6.93 0.26
CA ALA A 241 7.29 5.62 0.19
C ALA A 241 8.79 5.74 0.51
N GLY A 242 9.34 4.78 1.26
CA GLY A 242 10.75 4.80 1.67
C GLY A 242 11.16 5.98 2.55
N ALA A 243 10.20 6.59 3.26
CA ALA A 243 10.47 7.68 4.19
C ALA A 243 11.59 7.30 5.16
N SER A 244 12.65 8.13 5.25
CA SER A 244 13.85 7.81 6.03
C SER A 244 13.61 7.67 7.54
N TYR A 245 12.50 8.24 8.04
CA TYR A 245 12.08 8.12 9.43
C TYR A 245 11.26 6.85 9.70
N LEU A 246 10.85 6.11 8.65
CA LEU A 246 10.14 4.83 8.72
C LEU A 246 10.93 3.71 8.03
N PRO A 247 12.12 3.34 8.54
CA PRO A 247 13.06 2.46 7.85
C PRO A 247 12.54 1.04 7.59
N HIS A 248 11.55 0.58 8.37
CA HIS A 248 10.96 -0.76 8.28
C HIS A 248 9.59 -0.77 7.59
N GLN A 249 9.04 0.38 7.21
CA GLN A 249 7.69 0.51 6.65
C GLN A 249 7.75 1.20 5.28
N PRO A 250 8.27 0.52 4.24
CA PRO A 250 8.65 1.16 2.98
C PRO A 250 7.46 1.60 2.12
N TYR A 251 6.29 1.00 2.31
CA TYR A 251 5.12 1.25 1.47
C TYR A 251 4.33 2.46 1.97
N ASN A 252 3.98 3.38 1.07
CA ASN A 252 3.10 4.49 1.39
C ASN A 252 1.65 4.03 1.54
N ALA A 253 0.82 4.88 2.15
CA ALA A 253 -0.62 4.67 2.29
C ALA A 253 -1.42 5.90 1.88
N LEU A 254 -0.81 6.87 1.19
CA LEU A 254 -1.43 8.13 0.76
C LEU A 254 -1.70 8.09 -0.76
N PRO A 255 -2.86 7.56 -1.19
CA PRO A 255 -3.21 7.57 -2.60
C PRO A 255 -3.46 9.01 -3.10
N MET A 256 -3.06 9.25 -4.35
CA MET A 256 -3.25 10.53 -5.02
C MET A 256 -3.77 10.30 -6.44
N MET A 257 -4.68 11.15 -6.90
CA MET A 257 -5.23 11.07 -8.26
C MET A 257 -5.66 12.43 -8.77
N HIS A 258 -5.77 12.57 -10.09
CA HIS A 258 -6.50 13.63 -10.74
C HIS A 258 -7.98 13.32 -10.89
N PRO A 259 -8.82 14.35 -11.00
CA PRO A 259 -10.20 14.15 -11.36
C PRO A 259 -10.37 13.39 -12.68
N GLY A 260 -11.31 12.45 -12.69
CA GLY A 260 -11.63 11.59 -13.84
C GLY A 260 -10.68 10.41 -14.06
N GLU A 261 -9.54 10.35 -13.36
CA GLU A 261 -8.74 9.13 -13.36
C GLU A 261 -9.47 7.99 -12.64
N LYS A 262 -9.20 6.76 -13.05
CA LYS A 262 -9.70 5.56 -12.37
C LYS A 262 -8.57 4.91 -11.61
N SER A 263 -8.71 4.83 -10.30
CA SER A 263 -7.77 4.18 -9.40
C SER A 263 -8.17 2.73 -9.13
N LEU A 264 -7.21 1.80 -9.13
CA LEU A 264 -7.37 0.45 -8.62
C LEU A 264 -6.90 0.39 -7.17
N ILE A 265 -7.79 0.04 -6.26
CA ILE A 265 -7.53 -0.19 -4.85
C ILE A 265 -7.53 -1.69 -4.59
N ARG A 266 -6.40 -2.22 -4.10
CA ARG A 266 -6.24 -3.61 -3.67
C ARG A 266 -6.15 -3.65 -2.16
N LEU A 267 -7.07 -4.35 -1.52
CA LEU A 267 -7.10 -4.54 -0.07
C LEU A 267 -6.72 -5.99 0.26
N ILE A 268 -5.86 -6.15 1.28
CA ILE A 268 -5.54 -7.45 1.90
C ILE A 268 -5.75 -7.30 3.40
N SER A 269 -6.50 -8.21 4.02
CA SER A 269 -6.69 -8.23 5.48
C SER A 269 -5.83 -9.33 6.09
N MET A 270 -4.72 -8.95 6.73
CA MET A 270 -3.78 -9.88 7.39
C MET A 270 -3.96 -9.95 8.91
N GLY A 271 -4.93 -9.20 9.44
CA GLY A 271 -5.38 -9.22 10.82
C GLY A 271 -6.19 -10.43 11.26
N ARG A 272 -6.57 -10.44 12.54
CA ARG A 272 -7.58 -11.30 13.18
C ARG A 272 -8.94 -10.64 13.26
N ASP A 273 -8.99 -9.32 13.34
CA ASP A 273 -10.22 -8.53 13.30
C ASP A 273 -10.66 -8.27 11.85
N GLN A 274 -11.95 -7.91 11.69
CA GLN A 274 -12.46 -7.38 10.43
C GLN A 274 -12.20 -5.87 10.36
N HIS A 275 -11.80 -5.36 9.19
CA HIS A 275 -11.57 -3.93 8.98
C HIS A 275 -12.54 -3.36 7.95
N PRO A 276 -13.53 -2.57 8.37
CA PRO A 276 -14.48 -1.92 7.47
C PRO A 276 -13.88 -0.64 6.86
N PHE A 277 -13.04 -0.78 5.84
CA PHE A 277 -12.36 0.37 5.20
C PHE A 277 -13.35 1.22 4.39
N HIS A 278 -13.40 2.51 4.68
CA HIS A 278 -14.34 3.48 4.12
C HIS A 278 -13.60 4.62 3.40
N PRO A 279 -13.60 4.60 2.06
CA PRO A 279 -13.24 5.74 1.22
C PRO A 279 -14.31 6.85 1.28
N HIS A 280 -13.96 8.05 1.75
CA HIS A 280 -14.88 9.20 1.64
C HIS A 280 -15.00 9.70 0.19
N SER A 281 -16.02 10.54 -0.02
CA SER A 281 -16.27 11.33 -1.22
C SER A 281 -16.79 10.60 -2.46
N ASN A 282 -16.71 9.27 -2.55
CA ASN A 282 -17.44 8.49 -3.55
C ASN A 282 -17.52 7.01 -3.14
N HIS A 283 -18.31 6.23 -3.88
CA HIS A 283 -18.31 4.78 -3.76
C HIS A 283 -17.09 4.18 -4.45
N THR A 284 -16.60 3.07 -3.90
CA THR A 284 -15.74 2.13 -4.63
C THR A 284 -16.59 1.09 -5.33
N ARG A 285 -16.23 0.72 -6.56
CA ARG A 285 -16.82 -0.44 -7.23
C ARG A 285 -15.94 -1.66 -6.99
N VAL A 286 -16.40 -2.61 -6.16
CA VAL A 286 -15.72 -3.88 -5.95
C VAL A 286 -15.86 -4.73 -7.20
N ILE A 287 -14.76 -5.14 -7.81
CA ILE A 287 -14.74 -5.92 -9.05
C ILE A 287 -14.31 -7.37 -8.82
N ALA A 288 -13.67 -7.67 -7.68
CA ALA A 288 -13.26 -9.03 -7.35
C ALA A 288 -13.06 -9.24 -5.85
N TRP A 289 -13.17 -10.50 -5.43
CA TRP A 289 -12.80 -11.00 -4.10
C TRP A 289 -11.85 -12.18 -4.25
N ASP A 290 -10.79 -12.23 -3.46
CA ASP A 290 -9.87 -13.39 -3.42
C ASP A 290 -9.30 -13.79 -4.80
N ALA A 291 -8.97 -12.77 -5.60
CA ALA A 291 -8.55 -12.89 -7.00
C ALA A 291 -9.58 -13.61 -7.90
N MET A 292 -10.87 -13.52 -7.56
CA MET A 292 -12.00 -14.02 -8.35
C MET A 292 -12.88 -12.83 -8.77
N PRO A 293 -12.88 -12.46 -10.07
CA PRO A 293 -13.74 -11.42 -10.59
C PRO A 293 -15.24 -11.70 -10.38
N LEU A 294 -15.99 -10.64 -10.09
CA LEU A 294 -17.44 -10.67 -9.95
C LEU A 294 -18.11 -10.61 -11.32
N THR A 295 -18.33 -11.76 -11.92
CA THR A 295 -18.87 -11.90 -13.29
C THR A 295 -20.03 -12.87 -13.36
N SER A 296 -21.00 -12.59 -14.23
CA SER A 296 -22.13 -13.48 -14.52
C SER A 296 -21.75 -14.64 -15.44
N ASP A 297 -20.65 -14.54 -16.18
CA ASP A 297 -20.13 -15.58 -17.07
C ASP A 297 -18.60 -15.67 -17.00
N PRO A 298 -18.04 -16.48 -16.07
CA PRO A 298 -16.60 -16.69 -15.98
C PRO A 298 -15.96 -17.27 -17.24
N ALA A 299 -16.72 -17.98 -18.09
CA ALA A 299 -16.18 -18.58 -19.30
C ALA A 299 -15.99 -17.57 -20.44
N ASP A 300 -16.77 -16.47 -20.43
CA ASP A 300 -16.68 -15.35 -21.38
C ASP A 300 -16.25 -14.04 -20.70
N PHE A 301 -15.45 -14.15 -19.64
CA PHE A 301 -15.05 -13.00 -18.82
C PHE A 301 -14.35 -11.89 -19.62
N ALA A 302 -13.61 -12.24 -20.68
CA ALA A 302 -12.96 -11.26 -21.55
C ALA A 302 -13.95 -10.28 -22.21
N ASN A 303 -15.21 -10.68 -22.44
CA ASN A 303 -16.24 -9.86 -23.06
C ASN A 303 -17.25 -9.32 -22.03
N VAL A 304 -17.63 -10.12 -21.03
CA VAL A 304 -18.60 -9.73 -20.00
C VAL A 304 -17.97 -8.83 -18.93
N GLY A 305 -16.73 -9.11 -18.54
CA GLY A 305 -16.03 -8.41 -17.47
C GLY A 305 -16.65 -8.63 -16.10
N ALA A 306 -16.31 -7.74 -15.16
CA ALA A 306 -16.82 -7.75 -13.79
C ALA A 306 -18.22 -7.08 -13.69
N ASP A 307 -19.18 -7.57 -14.47
CA ASP A 307 -20.53 -7.01 -14.58
C ASP A 307 -21.36 -7.11 -13.29
N LEU A 308 -21.04 -8.07 -12.41
CA LEU A 308 -21.63 -8.21 -11.09
C LEU A 308 -20.93 -7.37 -10.01
N GLY A 309 -19.95 -6.55 -10.38
CA GLY A 309 -19.25 -5.68 -9.44
C GLY A 309 -20.17 -4.67 -8.76
N GLU A 310 -20.09 -4.57 -7.43
CA GLU A 310 -21.00 -3.79 -6.59
C GLU A 310 -20.40 -2.43 -6.20
N LEU A 311 -21.27 -1.41 -6.07
CA LEU A 311 -20.88 -0.14 -5.48
C LEU A 311 -21.00 -0.24 -3.96
N ALA A 312 -19.89 -0.01 -3.27
CA ALA A 312 -19.80 -0.04 -1.83
C ALA A 312 -19.36 1.32 -1.30
N PHE A 313 -20.01 1.79 -0.24
CA PHE A 313 -19.49 2.89 0.57
C PHE A 313 -18.33 2.43 1.45
N THR A 314 -18.45 1.22 2.01
CA THR A 314 -17.47 0.63 2.91
C THR A 314 -17.15 -0.77 2.40
N VAL A 315 -15.86 -1.06 2.23
CA VAL A 315 -15.37 -2.39 1.83
C VAL A 315 -14.87 -3.09 3.07
N THR A 316 -15.69 -3.98 3.62
CA THR A 316 -15.33 -4.77 4.81
C THR A 316 -14.54 -5.99 4.40
N THR A 317 -13.25 -6.01 4.72
CA THR A 317 -12.39 -7.18 4.56
C THR A 317 -12.31 -7.94 5.88
N VAL A 318 -12.48 -9.26 5.82
CA VAL A 318 -12.30 -10.18 6.95
C VAL A 318 -10.93 -10.84 6.86
N PRO A 319 -10.38 -11.39 7.96
CA PRO A 319 -9.08 -12.07 7.98
C PRO A 319 -8.86 -13.03 6.81
N GLY A 320 -7.74 -12.87 6.12
CA GLY A 320 -7.32 -13.70 4.99
C GLY A 320 -8.04 -13.43 3.67
N ARG A 321 -8.89 -12.40 3.60
CA ARG A 321 -9.61 -12.01 2.38
C ARG A 321 -8.87 -10.91 1.61
N THR A 322 -8.96 -10.93 0.28
CA THR A 322 -8.54 -9.83 -0.59
C THR A 322 -9.70 -9.24 -1.38
N SER A 323 -9.60 -7.95 -1.71
CA SER A 323 -10.58 -7.25 -2.55
C SER A 323 -9.87 -6.36 -3.55
N ASP A 324 -10.34 -6.39 -4.80
CA ASP A 324 -9.93 -5.43 -5.82
C ASP A 324 -11.12 -4.56 -6.18
N SER A 325 -10.93 -3.25 -6.11
CA SER A 325 -11.98 -2.24 -6.31
C SER A 325 -11.49 -1.08 -7.17
N THR A 326 -12.40 -0.48 -7.93
CA THR A 326 -12.12 0.76 -8.67
C THR A 326 -12.70 1.98 -7.97
N PHE A 327 -12.01 3.10 -8.02
CA PHE A 327 -12.43 4.38 -7.46
C PHE A 327 -12.21 5.51 -8.47
N GLU A 328 -13.19 6.40 -8.61
CA GLU A 328 -13.12 7.59 -9.46
C GLU A 328 -13.65 8.79 -8.68
N TRP A 329 -13.11 9.98 -8.95
CA TRP A 329 -13.61 11.22 -8.38
C TRP A 329 -13.66 12.31 -9.45
N THR A 330 -14.74 13.08 -9.49
CA THR A 330 -14.91 14.20 -10.44
C THR A 330 -15.61 15.40 -9.81
N GLY A 331 -16.02 15.33 -8.55
CA GLY A 331 -16.90 16.34 -7.93
C GLY A 331 -18.33 16.37 -8.48
N LYS A 332 -18.69 15.44 -9.39
CA LYS A 332 -20.04 15.35 -9.94
C LYS A 332 -21.09 15.23 -8.84
N ALA A 333 -22.17 15.99 -8.99
CA ALA A 333 -23.33 15.99 -8.09
C ALA A 333 -23.06 16.57 -6.69
N LEU A 334 -21.95 17.30 -6.51
CA LEU A 334 -21.78 18.19 -5.35
C LEU A 334 -22.73 19.38 -5.41
N GLY A 335 -23.22 19.76 -6.60
CA GLY A 335 -24.22 20.80 -6.79
C GLY A 335 -23.65 22.22 -6.87
N TRP A 336 -22.33 22.36 -6.95
CA TRP A 336 -21.62 23.62 -7.16
C TRP A 336 -20.33 23.40 -7.96
N ASP A 337 -19.77 24.46 -8.55
CA ASP A 337 -18.56 24.39 -9.37
C ASP A 337 -17.31 24.31 -8.48
N VAL A 338 -16.76 23.10 -8.32
CA VAL A 338 -15.54 22.90 -7.52
C VAL A 338 -14.25 23.27 -8.25
N TYR A 339 -14.30 23.46 -9.56
CA TYR A 339 -13.13 23.66 -10.42
C TYR A 339 -12.81 25.14 -10.61
N GLY A 340 -13.73 26.05 -10.26
CA GLY A 340 -13.43 27.47 -10.19
C GLY A 340 -14.61 28.35 -9.76
N ASP A 341 -14.30 29.57 -9.34
CA ASP A 341 -15.31 30.63 -9.18
C ASP A 341 -15.45 31.38 -10.51
N PRO A 342 -16.65 31.43 -11.14
CA PRO A 342 -16.89 32.21 -12.35
C PRO A 342 -16.69 33.71 -12.16
N ASN A 343 -16.66 34.19 -10.91
CA ASN A 343 -16.42 35.59 -10.57
C ASN A 343 -14.95 35.91 -10.27
N ASP A 344 -14.08 34.90 -10.16
CA ASP A 344 -12.64 35.08 -10.02
C ASP A 344 -11.96 34.90 -11.38
N PRO A 345 -11.38 35.96 -11.98
CA PRO A 345 -10.70 35.88 -13.28
C PRO A 345 -9.53 34.88 -13.34
N LEU A 346 -9.00 34.45 -12.20
CA LEU A 346 -7.91 33.48 -12.12
C LEU A 346 -8.39 32.03 -12.22
N THR A 347 -9.64 31.76 -11.87
CA THR A 347 -10.23 30.41 -11.87
C THR A 347 -11.40 30.27 -12.85
N ALA A 348 -11.87 31.37 -13.43
CA ALA A 348 -12.85 31.35 -14.50
C ALA A 348 -12.29 30.61 -15.71
N HIS A 349 -13.02 29.59 -16.14
CA HIS A 349 -12.72 28.78 -17.32
C HIS A 349 -14.04 28.41 -18.00
N ASP A 350 -13.96 27.87 -19.21
CA ASP A 350 -15.13 27.32 -19.90
C ASP A 350 -15.17 25.79 -19.69
N CYS A 351 -16.38 25.23 -19.55
CA CYS A 351 -16.59 23.78 -19.55
C CYS A 351 -17.23 23.33 -20.86
N ALA A 352 -16.54 22.47 -21.63
CA ALA A 352 -17.01 21.97 -22.91
C ALA A 352 -17.39 20.46 -22.80
N PRO A 353 -18.68 20.12 -22.61
CA PRO A 353 -19.06 18.76 -22.29
C PRO A 353 -18.85 17.79 -23.46
N ASN A 354 -18.24 16.65 -23.15
CA ASN A 354 -18.26 15.46 -24.00
C ASN A 354 -19.65 14.78 -23.98
N ALA A 355 -19.78 13.63 -24.68
CA ALA A 355 -21.04 12.88 -24.75
C ALA A 355 -21.54 12.39 -23.37
N GLN A 356 -20.65 12.25 -22.40
CA GLN A 356 -20.95 11.84 -21.03
C GLN A 356 -21.29 13.03 -20.13
N GLY A 357 -21.13 14.28 -20.59
CA GLY A 357 -21.40 15.51 -19.84
C GLY A 357 -20.21 16.07 -19.06
N PHE A 358 -19.00 15.56 -19.28
CA PHE A 358 -17.79 16.02 -18.61
C PHE A 358 -16.88 16.82 -19.55
N ASP A 359 -16.14 17.79 -19.01
CA ASP A 359 -15.05 18.42 -19.74
C ASP A 359 -13.91 17.40 -19.96
N PRO A 360 -13.40 17.24 -21.20
CA PRO A 360 -12.37 16.24 -21.49
C PRO A 360 -10.98 16.60 -20.96
N VAL A 361 -10.74 17.84 -20.49
CA VAL A 361 -9.45 18.30 -19.99
C VAL A 361 -9.42 18.26 -18.46
N THR A 362 -10.44 18.82 -17.81
CA THR A 362 -10.51 18.92 -16.34
C THR A 362 -11.25 17.76 -15.68
N SER A 363 -12.03 17.00 -16.45
CA SER A 363 -13.02 16.04 -15.95
C SER A 363 -14.11 16.68 -15.08
N GLU A 364 -14.30 18.00 -15.21
CA GLU A 364 -15.38 18.72 -14.58
C GLU A 364 -16.74 18.23 -15.08
N TRP A 365 -17.69 18.13 -14.18
CA TRP A 365 -19.09 17.91 -14.54
C TRP A 365 -19.74 19.22 -14.99
N CYS A 366 -19.85 19.45 -16.31
CA CYS A 366 -20.28 20.74 -16.86
C CYS A 366 -21.69 21.20 -16.46
N ALA A 367 -22.55 20.30 -15.94
CA ALA A 367 -23.85 20.73 -15.44
C ALA A 367 -23.76 21.42 -14.06
N ASP A 368 -22.63 21.31 -13.35
CA ASP A 368 -22.32 22.06 -12.13
C ASP A 368 -21.47 23.32 -12.40
N HIS A 369 -20.93 23.49 -13.62
CA HIS A 369 -20.11 24.63 -14.02
C HIS A 369 -20.79 25.98 -13.77
N GLY A 370 -20.06 26.91 -13.16
CA GLY A 370 -20.53 28.25 -12.81
C GLY A 370 -21.59 28.31 -11.69
N LYS A 371 -21.95 27.18 -11.07
CA LYS A 371 -22.84 27.20 -9.90
C LYS A 371 -22.07 27.73 -8.69
N PRO A 372 -22.65 28.68 -7.92
CA PRO A 372 -21.96 29.27 -6.79
C PRO A 372 -21.74 28.23 -5.67
N PHE A 373 -20.67 28.41 -4.91
CA PHE A 373 -20.46 27.71 -3.65
C PHE A 373 -21.72 27.87 -2.76
N PRO A 374 -22.27 26.79 -2.17
CA PRO A 374 -23.63 26.78 -1.64
C PRO A 374 -23.81 27.54 -0.32
N VAL A 375 -22.72 28.02 0.27
CA VAL A 375 -22.72 28.81 1.50
C VAL A 375 -21.83 30.05 1.33
N GLY A 376 -22.09 31.08 2.13
CA GLY A 376 -21.15 32.19 2.23
C GLY A 376 -19.81 31.70 2.77
N ILE A 377 -18.70 32.06 2.12
CA ILE A 377 -17.36 31.78 2.65
C ILE A 377 -17.20 32.59 3.94
N PRO A 378 -16.95 31.95 5.10
CA PRO A 378 -16.78 32.67 6.36
C PRO A 378 -15.62 33.67 6.29
N GLU A 379 -15.71 34.75 7.08
CA GLU A 379 -14.60 35.67 7.22
C GLU A 379 -13.40 34.98 7.89
N GLN A 380 -12.20 35.51 7.68
CA GLN A 380 -10.98 34.89 8.18
C GLN A 380 -10.96 34.76 9.72
N ASP A 381 -11.64 35.65 10.44
CA ASP A 381 -11.77 35.61 11.90
C ASP A 381 -12.68 34.48 12.39
N ASP A 382 -13.55 33.94 11.52
CA ASP A 382 -14.45 32.82 11.81
C ASP A 382 -13.90 31.47 11.32
N LEU A 383 -12.69 31.44 10.74
CA LEU A 383 -12.06 30.25 10.19
C LEU A 383 -10.94 29.73 11.09
N SER A 384 -10.99 28.44 11.40
CA SER A 384 -9.82 27.68 11.82
C SER A 384 -9.29 26.91 10.62
N ALA A 385 -8.10 27.25 10.14
CA ALA A 385 -7.47 26.55 9.02
C ALA A 385 -6.78 25.28 9.52
N GLY A 386 -7.18 24.12 8.98
CA GLY A 386 -6.39 22.89 9.14
C GLY A 386 -5.18 22.89 8.23
N ASP A 387 -4.17 22.09 8.57
CA ASP A 387 -2.92 21.95 7.82
C ASP A 387 -3.12 21.63 6.32
N PHE A 388 -4.18 20.88 6.00
CA PHE A 388 -4.51 20.44 4.65
C PHE A 388 -5.47 21.36 3.90
N PHE A 389 -5.92 22.46 4.50
CA PHE A 389 -6.77 23.44 3.82
C PHE A 389 -5.91 24.43 3.01
N SER A 390 -6.24 24.64 1.73
CA SER A 390 -5.48 25.54 0.85
C SER A 390 -5.81 27.02 1.04
N GLY A 391 -6.82 27.34 1.86
CA GLY A 391 -7.38 28.68 1.98
C GLY A 391 -8.54 28.95 1.02
N SER A 392 -8.85 28.02 0.10
CA SER A 392 -9.97 28.14 -0.83
C SER A 392 -10.84 26.88 -0.79
N PRO A 393 -12.17 26.99 -0.93
CA PRO A 393 -13.01 25.82 -1.15
C PRO A 393 -12.80 25.20 -2.55
N PHE A 394 -12.26 25.93 -3.52
CA PHE A 394 -12.12 25.48 -4.91
C PHE A 394 -10.83 24.67 -5.14
N LEU A 395 -10.94 23.61 -5.94
CA LEU A 395 -9.83 22.74 -6.31
C LEU A 395 -8.80 23.52 -7.13
N GLY A 396 -7.53 23.45 -6.73
CA GLY A 396 -6.41 24.12 -7.39
C GLY A 396 -6.25 25.59 -7.06
N GLN A 397 -7.14 26.16 -6.25
CA GLN A 397 -7.03 27.54 -5.81
C GLN A 397 -6.39 27.62 -4.42
N LEU A 398 -5.51 28.60 -4.25
CA LEU A 398 -4.93 28.96 -2.96
C LEU A 398 -5.59 30.25 -2.45
N GLY A 399 -5.97 30.25 -1.18
CA GLY A 399 -6.52 31.43 -0.52
C GLY A 399 -5.56 32.06 0.49
N ALA A 400 -6.02 33.15 1.09
CA ALA A 400 -5.34 33.75 2.23
C ALA A 400 -5.51 32.84 3.46
N LEU A 401 -4.41 32.53 4.14
CA LEU A 401 -4.41 31.84 5.44
C LEU A 401 -3.95 32.82 6.53
N PRO A 402 -4.38 32.62 7.80
CA PRO A 402 -4.01 33.54 8.86
C PRO A 402 -2.48 33.55 9.04
N PRO A 403 -1.88 34.69 9.45
CA PRO A 403 -0.44 34.76 9.69
C PRO A 403 0.04 33.69 10.67
N GLY A 404 1.09 32.95 10.29
CA GLY A 404 1.68 31.89 11.13
C GLY A 404 1.17 30.48 10.85
N PHE A 405 0.17 30.29 9.98
CA PHE A 405 -0.27 28.97 9.54
C PHE A 405 0.70 28.35 8.51
N GLY A 406 1.00 27.07 8.69
CA GLY A 406 1.75 26.27 7.71
C GLY A 406 0.91 26.04 6.45
N LYS A 407 1.55 26.05 5.28
CA LYS A 407 0.94 25.66 4.01
C LYS A 407 1.40 24.25 3.64
N PHE A 408 0.71 23.21 4.12
CA PHE A 408 1.00 21.84 3.67
C PHE A 408 0.28 21.52 2.35
N ASN A 409 -0.91 22.07 2.14
CA ASN A 409 -1.60 22.01 0.86
C ASN A 409 -1.15 23.14 -0.08
N THR A 410 -0.04 22.92 -0.76
CA THR A 410 0.57 23.89 -1.68
C THR A 410 -0.02 23.88 -3.08
N ASN A 411 -0.79 22.85 -3.43
CA ASN A 411 -1.34 22.64 -4.76
C ASN A 411 -2.84 22.94 -4.84
N GLY A 412 -3.51 23.31 -3.73
CA GLY A 412 -4.97 23.50 -3.74
C GLY A 412 -5.74 22.18 -3.85
N ALA A 413 -5.15 21.05 -3.46
CA ALA A 413 -5.74 19.73 -3.58
C ALA A 413 -6.89 19.52 -2.57
N PHE A 414 -7.77 18.55 -2.82
CA PHE A 414 -8.71 18.09 -1.79
C PHE A 414 -8.18 16.85 -1.09
N PHE A 415 -8.21 16.88 0.24
CA PHE A 415 -7.84 15.75 1.09
C PHE A 415 -9.12 15.10 1.60
N GLN A 416 -9.43 13.92 1.07
CA GLN A 416 -10.62 13.14 1.45
C GLN A 416 -10.22 12.04 2.43
N ILE A 417 -10.74 12.06 3.65
CA ILE A 417 -10.34 11.09 4.68
C ILE A 417 -10.75 9.69 4.25
N TRP A 418 -9.82 8.75 4.28
CA TRP A 418 -10.08 7.33 4.09
C TRP A 418 -9.71 6.60 5.37
N HIS A 419 -10.66 5.89 5.98
CA HIS A 419 -10.46 5.34 7.32
C HIS A 419 -11.29 4.09 7.58
N SER A 420 -11.02 3.40 8.69
CA SER A 420 -11.89 2.32 9.18
C SER A 420 -13.16 2.87 9.83
N HIS A 421 -14.32 2.32 9.48
CA HIS A 421 -15.61 2.60 10.12
C HIS A 421 -15.79 1.91 11.48
N SER A 422 -14.79 1.15 11.93
CA SER A 422 -14.61 0.83 13.34
C SER A 422 -13.81 1.97 13.97
N GLU A 423 -14.47 3.00 14.50
CA GLU A 423 -13.82 4.26 14.93
C GLU A 423 -12.68 4.09 15.95
N LYS A 424 -12.70 3.00 16.75
CA LYS A 424 -11.57 2.64 17.64
C LYS A 424 -10.24 2.52 16.87
N GLU A 425 -10.31 2.07 15.62
CA GLU A 425 -9.17 1.83 14.73
C GLU A 425 -8.61 3.12 14.13
N MET A 426 -9.14 4.29 14.53
CA MET A 426 -8.58 5.61 14.20
C MET A 426 -7.70 6.16 15.33
N THR A 427 -7.19 5.28 16.20
CA THR A 427 -6.33 5.64 17.33
C THR A 427 -5.08 4.75 17.36
N ASN A 428 -4.03 5.26 17.99
CA ASN A 428 -2.84 4.50 18.36
C ASN A 428 -2.84 4.42 19.88
N ASN A 429 -3.21 3.27 20.46
CA ASN A 429 -3.28 3.11 21.91
C ASN A 429 -4.03 4.25 22.61
N ASP A 430 -5.28 4.49 22.17
CA ASP A 430 -6.17 5.57 22.61
C ASP A 430 -5.74 7.02 22.27
N VAL A 431 -4.69 7.20 21.46
CA VAL A 431 -4.25 8.51 20.97
C VAL A 431 -4.79 8.78 19.55
N PHE A 432 -5.50 9.89 19.38
CA PHE A 432 -6.00 10.38 18.08
C PHE A 432 -5.17 11.58 17.58
N PRO A 433 -4.93 11.69 16.25
CA PRO A 433 -5.25 10.73 15.20
C PRO A 433 -4.32 9.52 15.22
N GLY A 434 -4.84 8.35 14.84
CA GLY A 434 -4.07 7.11 14.77
C GLY A 434 -4.66 6.08 13.82
N GLY A 435 -4.05 4.90 13.82
CA GLY A 435 -4.58 3.68 13.23
C GLY A 435 -4.79 3.70 11.71
N ILE A 436 -5.85 3.02 11.25
CA ILE A 436 -6.32 2.94 9.85
C ILE A 436 -7.03 4.27 9.51
N MET A 437 -6.21 5.30 9.30
CA MET A 437 -6.63 6.60 8.79
C MET A 437 -5.57 7.14 7.84
N THR A 438 -5.99 7.48 6.62
CA THR A 438 -5.19 8.14 5.59
C THR A 438 -6.07 9.10 4.79
N PHE A 439 -5.59 9.61 3.66
CA PHE A 439 -6.37 10.42 2.74
C PHE A 439 -6.28 9.88 1.32
N MET A 440 -7.33 10.11 0.53
CA MET A 440 -7.20 10.26 -0.92
C MET A 440 -7.00 11.73 -1.24
N VAL A 441 -5.89 12.04 -1.90
CA VAL A 441 -5.57 13.40 -2.32
C VAL A 441 -6.00 13.58 -3.78
N ILE A 442 -7.03 14.40 -3.98
CA ILE A 442 -7.45 14.83 -5.31
C ILE A 442 -6.59 16.01 -5.73
N ILE A 443 -5.64 15.74 -6.61
CA ILE A 443 -4.71 16.73 -7.16
C ILE A 443 -5.40 17.44 -8.34
N PRO A 444 -5.37 18.77 -8.43
CA PRO A 444 -6.02 19.49 -9.53
C PRO A 444 -5.50 19.07 -10.90
N PRO A 445 -6.31 19.21 -11.97
CA PRO A 445 -5.87 18.91 -13.32
C PRO A 445 -4.58 19.66 -13.70
N GLY A 446 -3.64 18.97 -14.35
CA GLY A 446 -2.41 19.57 -14.87
C GLY A 446 -1.31 19.85 -13.86
N VAL A 447 -1.47 19.44 -12.60
CA VAL A 447 -0.42 19.50 -11.56
C VAL A 447 0.27 18.14 -11.45
N ASP A 448 1.59 18.06 -11.44
CA ASP A 448 2.26 16.76 -11.33
C ASP A 448 1.98 16.08 -9.96
N ILE A 449 1.74 14.77 -10.00
CA ILE A 449 1.67 13.94 -8.80
C ILE A 449 3.10 13.51 -8.43
N PRO A 450 3.57 13.78 -7.19
CA PRO A 450 4.94 13.54 -6.77
C PRO A 450 5.33 12.06 -6.61
#